data_AF-A0A3B0W969-F1
#
_entry.id   AF-A0A3B0W969-F1
#
_cell.length_a   1.000
_cell.length_b   1.000
_cell.length_c   1.000
_cell.angle_alpha   90.00
_cell.angle_beta   90.00
_cell.angle_gamma   90.00
#
_symmetry.space_group_name_H-M   'P 1'
#
loop_
_entity.id
_entity.type
_entity.pdbx_description
1 polymer ?
#
loop_
_entity_poly.entity_id
_entity_poly.type
_entity_poly.pdbx_seq_one_letter_code
_entity_poly.pdbx_strand_id
1 'polypeptide(L)'
;MIKNKVNIIWGIICLLGLLCFLPPSALATTTEVMLPKVYKGNIDVSGWLLSEKLDGVRGYWTGTALLSKHGIAFHPPKAFTHGLPPFAIEGEI
;
A
#
# COMPACT_ATOMS: atom_id res chain seq x y z
N MET A 1 11.89 -10.95 -51.93
CA MET A 1 12.66 -10.46 -50.75
C MET A 1 12.05 -9.20 -50.10
N ILE A 2 11.46 -8.26 -50.86
CA ILE A 2 10.90 -7.00 -50.32
C ILE A 2 9.61 -7.20 -49.50
N LYS A 3 8.71 -8.09 -49.94
CA LYS A 3 7.42 -8.37 -49.25
C LYS A 3 7.60 -8.90 -47.82
N ASN A 4 8.64 -9.72 -47.56
CA ASN A 4 8.93 -10.20 -46.21
C ASN A 4 9.37 -9.07 -45.27
N LYS A 5 10.13 -8.08 -45.76
CA LYS A 5 10.52 -6.92 -44.96
C LYS A 5 9.32 -6.06 -44.55
N VAL A 6 8.35 -5.88 -45.45
CA VAL A 6 7.11 -5.13 -45.18
C VAL A 6 6.23 -5.84 -44.15
N ASN A 7 6.10 -7.17 -44.24
CA ASN A 7 5.33 -7.95 -43.26
C ASN A 7 5.99 -7.92 -41.86
N ILE A 8 7.32 -7.91 -41.79
CA ILE A 8 8.06 -7.76 -40.53
C ILE A 8 7.81 -6.37 -39.92
N ILE A 9 7.84 -5.30 -40.73
CA ILE A 9 7.59 -3.94 -40.25
C ILE A 9 6.15 -3.80 -39.71
N TRP A 10 5.16 -4.32 -40.43
CA TRP A 10 3.77 -4.35 -39.96
C TRP A 10 3.60 -5.17 -38.68
N GLY A 11 4.28 -6.32 -38.58
CA GLY A 11 4.30 -7.12 -37.36
C GLY A 11 4.87 -6.37 -36.16
N ILE A 12 5.94 -5.60 -36.35
CA ILE A 12 6.55 -4.77 -35.29
C ILE A 12 5.63 -3.63 -34.87
N ILE A 13 4.95 -2.97 -35.82
CA ILE A 13 4.00 -1.89 -35.52
C ILE A 13 2.80 -2.43 -34.71
N CYS A 14 2.24 -3.59 -35.10
CA CYS A 14 1.19 -4.24 -34.32
C CYS A 14 1.65 -4.65 -32.92
N LEU A 15 2.87 -5.16 -32.78
CA LEU A 15 3.44 -5.54 -31.49
C LEU A 15 3.67 -4.32 -30.58
N LEU A 16 4.20 -3.23 -31.11
CA LEU A 16 4.38 -1.97 -30.38
C LEU A 16 3.04 -1.35 -29.98
N GLY A 17 2.04 -1.39 -30.86
CA GLY A 17 0.67 -0.96 -30.55
C GLY A 17 0.06 -1.76 -29.41
N LEU A 18 0.25 -3.10 -29.40
CA LEU A 18 -0.26 -3.98 -28.36
C LEU A 18 0.41 -3.72 -27.00
N LEU A 19 1.72 -3.42 -26.97
CA LEU A 19 2.44 -3.06 -25.76
C LEU A 19 1.98 -1.71 -25.15
N CYS A 20 1.50 -0.78 -25.96
CA CYS A 20 0.96 0.51 -25.48
C CYS A 20 -0.43 0.40 -24.81
N PHE A 21 -1.14 -0.72 -24.97
CA PHE A 21 -2.43 -0.97 -24.30
C PHE A 21 -2.29 -1.70 -22.96
N LEU A 22 -1.06 -2.00 -22.51
CA LEU A 22 -0.85 -2.54 -21.17
C LEU A 22 -1.20 -1.45 -20.14
N PRO A 23 -2.13 -1.71 -19.20
CA PRO A 23 -2.44 -0.75 -18.15
C PRO A 23 -1.17 -0.50 -17.34
N PRO A 24 -0.91 0.75 -16.90
CA PRO A 24 0.17 1.03 -15.98
C PRO A 24 0.02 0.10 -14.78
N SER A 25 1.00 -0.77 -14.56
CA SER A 25 1.07 -1.59 -13.36
C SER A 25 0.96 -0.64 -12.18
N ALA A 26 -0.12 -0.73 -11.41
CA ALA A 26 -0.29 0.08 -10.22
C ALA A 26 0.92 -0.22 -9.31
N LEU A 27 1.85 0.73 -9.23
CA LEU A 27 2.96 0.65 -8.30
C LEU A 27 2.33 0.65 -6.91
N ALA A 28 2.34 -0.50 -6.25
CA ALA A 28 1.93 -0.59 -4.86
C ALA A 28 2.89 0.31 -4.06
N THR A 29 2.42 1.49 -3.66
CA THR A 29 3.17 2.36 -2.77
C THR A 29 3.24 1.65 -1.44
N THR A 30 4.45 1.24 -1.02
CA THR A 30 4.63 0.66 0.30
C THR A 30 4.38 1.78 1.31
N THR A 31 3.38 1.63 2.18
CA THR A 31 3.19 2.56 3.29
C THR A 31 4.46 2.55 4.13
N GLU A 32 5.21 3.66 4.14
CA GLU A 32 6.36 3.80 5.04
C GLU A 32 5.84 3.87 6.47
N VAL A 33 6.00 2.77 7.19
CA VAL A 33 5.51 2.60 8.55
C VAL A 33 6.35 3.45 9.50
N MET A 34 5.70 4.32 10.27
CA MET A 34 6.37 5.06 11.35
C MET A 34 6.83 4.06 12.43
N LEU A 35 8.14 4.02 12.68
CA LEU A 35 8.74 3.19 13.73
C LEU A 35 9.03 4.03 14.99
N PRO A 36 8.64 3.56 16.19
CA PRO A 36 8.95 4.27 17.43
C PRO A 36 10.44 4.20 17.74
N LYS A 37 10.93 5.24 18.44
CA LYS A 37 12.29 5.27 19.00
C LYS A 37 12.21 5.15 20.52
N VAL A 38 13.23 4.51 21.11
CA VAL A 38 13.37 4.45 22.57
C VAL A 38 13.76 5.82 23.10
N TYR A 39 12.98 6.36 24.04
CA TYR A 39 13.30 7.61 24.72
C TYR A 39 14.49 7.42 25.68
N LYS A 40 15.47 8.32 25.61
CA LYS A 40 16.71 8.26 26.41
C LYS A 40 16.76 9.28 27.56
N GLY A 41 15.68 10.02 27.83
CA GLY A 41 15.64 11.01 28.92
C GLY A 41 16.24 12.37 28.61
N ASN A 42 16.69 12.61 27.37
CA ASN A 42 17.46 13.80 26.99
C ASN A 42 16.77 14.69 25.92
N ILE A 43 15.47 14.54 25.73
CA ILE A 43 14.66 15.36 24.83
C ILE A 43 13.60 16.07 25.66
N ASP A 44 13.42 17.37 25.44
CA ASP A 44 12.30 18.14 26.00
C ASP A 44 10.99 17.66 25.36
N VAL A 45 10.07 17.21 26.20
CA VAL A 45 8.78 16.64 25.80
C VAL A 45 7.66 17.68 25.80
N SER A 46 7.97 18.95 26.05
CA SER A 46 7.01 20.05 25.96
C SER A 46 6.38 20.10 24.56
N GLY A 47 5.05 20.09 24.49
CA GLY A 47 4.29 20.09 23.22
C GLY A 47 4.07 18.70 22.58
N TRP A 48 4.55 17.63 23.20
CA TRP A 48 4.27 16.26 22.74
C TRP A 48 2.94 15.75 23.31
N LEU A 49 2.25 14.94 22.51
CA LEU A 49 1.12 14.14 22.99
C LEU A 49 1.65 12.80 23.54
N LEU A 50 1.08 12.35 24.64
CA LEU A 50 1.38 11.08 25.27
C LEU A 50 0.19 10.13 25.12
N SER A 51 0.48 8.87 24.81
CA SER A 51 -0.49 7.78 24.87
C SER A 51 0.15 6.58 25.55
N GLU A 52 -0.68 5.69 26.11
CA GLU A 52 -0.22 4.37 26.52
C GLU A 52 0.26 3.57 25.30
N LYS A 53 1.32 2.78 25.46
CA LYS A 53 1.72 1.79 24.47
C LYS A 53 0.90 0.53 24.71
N LEU A 54 -0.04 0.24 23.82
CA LEU A 54 -0.75 -1.04 23.82
C LEU A 54 0.20 -2.17 23.35
N ASP A 55 -0.06 -3.39 23.81
CA ASP A 55 0.69 -4.59 23.42
C ASP A 55 -0.18 -5.53 22.58
N GLY A 56 -0.66 -5.00 21.45
CA GLY A 56 -1.56 -5.71 20.54
C GLY A 56 -0.89 -6.01 19.21
N VAL A 57 -1.72 -6.11 18.17
CA VAL A 57 -1.23 -6.32 16.80
C VAL A 57 -1.50 -5.08 15.96
N ARG A 58 -0.44 -4.46 15.43
CA ARG A 58 -0.56 -3.28 14.55
C ARG A 58 -1.39 -3.61 13.31
N GLY A 59 -2.45 -2.82 13.11
CA GLY A 59 -3.37 -2.89 11.98
C GLY A 59 -3.41 -1.59 11.17
N TYR A 60 -3.49 -1.73 9.86
CA TYR A 60 -3.67 -0.64 8.90
C TYR A 60 -5.01 -0.80 8.19
N TRP A 61 -5.95 0.09 8.46
CA TRP A 61 -7.19 0.16 7.71
C TRP A 61 -6.98 1.03 6.48
N THR A 62 -7.28 0.52 5.29
CA THR A 62 -7.11 1.25 4.02
C THR A 62 -8.30 2.14 3.65
N GLY A 63 -9.38 2.10 4.45
CA GLY A 63 -10.71 2.55 4.03
C GLY A 63 -11.62 1.39 3.58
N THR A 64 -11.04 0.23 3.25
CA THR A 64 -11.78 -0.94 2.73
C THR A 64 -11.26 -2.29 3.22
N ALA A 65 -9.99 -2.40 3.60
CA ALA A 65 -9.35 -3.62 4.05
C ALA A 65 -8.47 -3.34 5.28
N LEU A 66 -8.36 -4.34 6.17
CA LEU A 66 -7.50 -4.30 7.34
C LEU A 66 -6.24 -5.11 7.05
N LEU A 67 -5.07 -4.49 7.12
CA LEU A 67 -3.78 -5.10 6.80
C LEU A 67 -2.88 -5.16 8.06
N SER A 68 -2.02 -6.17 8.14
CA SER A 68 -0.95 -6.24 9.13
C SER A 68 0.21 -5.31 8.78
N LYS A 69 1.18 -5.17 9.69
CA LYS A 69 2.42 -4.41 9.47
C LYS A 69 3.24 -4.82 8.22
N HIS A 70 3.03 -6.03 7.69
CA HIS A 70 3.70 -6.53 6.48
C HIS A 70 2.79 -6.54 5.24
N GLY A 71 1.64 -5.86 5.29
CA GLY A 71 0.68 -5.79 4.18
C GLY A 71 -0.18 -7.04 3.99
N ILE A 72 -0.10 -8.02 4.90
CA ILE A 72 -0.96 -9.21 4.84
C ILE A 72 -2.37 -8.83 5.31
N ALA A 73 -3.38 -9.15 4.52
CA ALA A 73 -4.78 -8.89 4.87
C ALA A 73 -5.25 -9.75 6.05
N PHE A 74 -5.90 -9.11 7.01
CA PHE A 74 -6.70 -9.77 8.03
C PHE A 74 -8.11 -10.05 7.49
N HIS A 75 -8.78 -11.05 8.07
CA HIS A 75 -10.16 -11.42 7.73
C HIS A 75 -11.07 -11.31 8.96
N PRO A 76 -11.25 -10.12 9.54
CA PRO A 76 -12.14 -9.96 10.68
C PRO A 76 -13.61 -10.13 10.26
N PRO A 77 -14.52 -10.48 11.19
CA PRO A 77 -15.95 -10.46 10.91
C PRO A 77 -16.42 -9.10 10.39
N LYS A 78 -17.41 -9.07 9.49
CA LYS A 78 -17.94 -7.82 8.92
C LYS A 78 -18.38 -6.78 9.97
N ALA A 79 -18.87 -7.25 11.11
CA ALA A 79 -19.27 -6.38 12.21
C ALA A 79 -18.10 -5.58 12.81
N PHE A 80 -16.86 -6.09 12.73
CA PHE A 80 -15.67 -5.42 13.24
C PHE A 80 -15.29 -4.18 12.41
N THR A 81 -15.39 -4.28 11.09
CA THR A 81 -15.06 -3.17 10.18
C THR A 81 -16.25 -2.26 9.90
N HIS A 82 -17.43 -2.56 10.46
CA HIS A 82 -18.63 -1.78 10.25
C HIS A 82 -18.51 -0.41 10.92
N GLY A 83 -18.66 0.66 10.15
CA GLY A 83 -18.55 2.03 10.65
C GLY A 83 -17.12 2.58 10.71
N LEU A 84 -16.11 1.81 10.29
CA LEU A 84 -14.78 2.37 10.05
C LEU A 84 -14.84 3.43 8.94
N PRO A 85 -14.02 4.49 9.03
CA PRO A 85 -14.07 5.60 8.09
C PRO A 85 -13.66 5.17 6.66
N PRO A 86 -14.09 5.91 5.62
CA PRO A 86 -13.72 5.62 4.24
C PRO A 86 -12.29 6.09 3.88
N PHE A 87 -11.44 6.33 4.88
CA PHE A 87 -10.05 6.78 4.72
C PHE A 87 -9.12 5.95 5.59
N ALA A 88 -7.82 6.04 5.30
CA ALA A 88 -6.83 5.23 5.97
C ALA A 88 -6.61 5.64 7.43
N ILE A 89 -6.59 4.66 8.33
CA ILE A 89 -6.23 4.85 9.74
C ILE A 89 -5.30 3.73 10.19
N GLU A 90 -4.43 4.02 11.16
CA GLU A 90 -3.56 3.04 11.80
C GLU A 90 -3.94 2.89 13.27
N GLY A 91 -3.75 1.69 13.82
CA GLY A 91 -3.99 1.44 15.23
C GLY A 91 -3.48 0.09 15.70
N GLU A 92 -3.84 -0.24 16.93
CA GLU A 92 -3.59 -1.53 17.55
C GLU A 92 -4.92 -2.30 17.60
N ILE A 93 -4.87 -3.60 17.29
CA ILE A 93 -5.98 -4.55 17.47
C ILE A 93 -5.76 -5.31 18.77
#